data_AF-A0A932U0I2-F1
#
_entry.id   AF-A0A932U0I2-F1
#
_cell.length_a   1.000
_cell.length_b   1.000
_cell.length_c   1.000
_cell.angle_alpha   90.00
_cell.angle_beta   90.00
_cell.angle_gamma   90.00
#
_symmetry.space_group_name_H-M   'P 1'
#
loop_
_entity.id
_entity.type
_entity.pdbx_description
1 polymer ?
#
loop_
_entity_poly.entity_id
_entity_poly.type
_entity_poly.pdbx_seq_one_letter_code
_entity_poly.pdbx_strand_id
1 'polypeptide(L)'
;LWQIVGTIWQYPHFISYANELAGPRDRRYEILADSNLDWGQAFPDAIRYAKQNGFGKLRFSYFGRLNENMWRFEDICAFRTFPVDPAKNETVTMISVSNWYACGYNKEEAYRKENIQNVVADVFLVF
;
A
#
# COMPACT_ATOMS: atom_id res chain seq x y z
N LEU A 1 -4.94 19.04 23.37
CA LEU A 1 -5.89 19.16 22.25
C LEU A 1 -5.28 18.67 20.95
N TRP A 2 -4.19 19.26 20.46
CA TRP A 2 -3.49 18.84 19.23
C TRP A 2 -3.23 17.33 19.15
N GLN A 3 -2.58 16.75 20.17
CA GLN A 3 -2.26 15.32 20.20
C GLN A 3 -3.50 14.43 20.10
N ILE A 4 -4.61 14.79 20.75
CA ILE A 4 -5.86 14.03 20.70
C ILE A 4 -6.42 14.03 19.27
N VAL A 5 -6.44 15.21 18.64
CA VAL A 5 -6.93 15.36 17.25
C VAL A 5 -6.03 14.57 16.30
N GLY A 6 -4.70 14.71 16.41
CA GLY A 6 -3.75 14.00 15.57
C GLY A 6 -3.85 12.48 15.72
N THR A 7 -3.99 11.97 16.94
CA THR A 7 -4.17 10.52 17.19
C THR A 7 -5.47 10.00 16.59
N ILE A 8 -6.60 10.69 16.81
CA ILE A 8 -7.90 10.28 16.24
C ILE A 8 -7.83 10.35 14.71
N TRP A 9 -7.23 11.42 14.17
CA TRP A 9 -7.11 11.61 12.74
C TRP A 9 -6.25 10.54 12.08
N GLN A 10 -5.19 10.06 12.73
CA GLN A 10 -4.30 9.05 12.15
C GLN A 10 -4.80 7.62 12.32
N TYR A 11 -5.66 7.34 13.32
CA TYR A 11 -6.20 6.01 13.56
C TYR A 11 -6.83 5.41 12.28
N PRO A 12 -6.62 4.12 11.97
CA PRO A 12 -5.78 3.15 12.68
C PRO A 12 -4.31 3.07 12.19
N HIS A 13 -3.90 3.92 11.23
CA HIS A 13 -2.63 3.77 10.49
C HIS A 13 -1.47 4.56 11.11
N PHE A 14 -1.07 4.24 12.34
CA PHE A 14 -0.09 5.08 13.06
C PHE A 14 1.34 5.04 12.50
N ILE A 15 1.76 3.95 11.83
CA ILE A 15 3.14 3.80 11.33
C ILE A 15 3.44 4.81 10.22
N SER A 16 2.45 5.15 9.39
CA SER A 16 2.55 6.14 8.31
C SER A 16 2.33 7.58 8.77
N TYR A 17 2.37 7.85 10.08
CA TYR A 17 2.18 9.20 10.60
C TYR A 17 3.29 10.13 10.14
N ALA A 18 2.88 11.27 9.60
CA ALA A 18 3.69 12.47 9.53
C ALA A 18 2.84 13.65 9.99
N ASN A 19 3.49 14.69 10.50
CA ASN A 19 2.79 15.90 10.88
C ASN A 19 2.20 16.61 9.64
N GLU A 20 1.40 17.63 9.89
CA GLU A 20 0.57 18.35 8.93
C GLU A 20 1.42 19.12 7.90
N LEU A 21 2.68 19.40 8.21
CA LEU A 21 3.63 20.01 7.28
C LEU A 21 4.02 19.05 6.15
N ALA A 22 3.85 17.74 6.34
CA ALA A 22 4.03 16.73 5.30
C ALA A 22 2.87 16.68 4.29
N GLY A 23 1.86 17.53 4.46
CA GLY A 23 0.70 17.60 3.58
C GLY A 23 -0.41 16.58 3.91
N PRO A 24 -1.39 16.43 2.99
CA PRO A 24 -2.53 15.53 3.20
C PRO A 24 -2.07 14.07 3.23
N ARG A 25 -2.81 13.22 3.96
CA ARG A 25 -2.44 11.83 4.24
C ARG A 25 -2.10 11.03 2.98
N ASP A 26 -2.92 11.18 1.95
CA ASP A 26 -2.81 10.53 0.65
C ASP A 26 -1.60 10.98 -0.19
N ARG A 27 -0.86 12.01 0.23
CA ARG A 27 0.39 12.46 -0.43
C ARG A 27 1.64 12.31 0.43
N ARG A 28 1.51 11.87 1.67
CA ARG A 28 2.68 11.70 2.57
C ARG A 28 3.67 10.65 2.05
N TYR A 29 3.20 9.69 1.25
CA TYR A 29 4.06 8.70 0.61
C TYR A 29 5.16 9.34 -0.25
N GLU A 30 4.97 10.56 -0.76
CA GLU A 30 5.98 11.26 -1.55
C GLU A 30 7.23 11.63 -0.74
N ILE A 31 7.05 11.83 0.58
CA ILE A 31 8.13 12.17 1.52
C ILE A 31 8.64 10.89 2.21
N LEU A 32 7.73 9.95 2.45
CA LEU A 32 7.98 8.73 3.22
C LEU A 32 8.31 7.52 2.35
N ALA A 33 8.50 7.68 1.04
CA ALA A 33 8.68 6.57 0.08
C ALA A 33 9.81 5.61 0.45
N ASP A 34 10.89 6.14 1.03
CA ASP A 34 12.08 5.39 1.45
C ASP A 34 11.99 4.87 2.90
N SER A 35 10.81 4.95 3.52
CA SER A 35 10.54 4.45 4.87
C SER A 35 9.80 3.12 4.85
N ASN A 36 9.92 2.37 5.95
CA ASN A 36 9.13 1.16 6.17
C ASN A 36 7.81 1.52 6.87
N LEU A 37 6.74 1.68 6.08
CA LEU A 37 5.48 2.27 6.54
C LEU A 37 4.41 1.26 6.98
N ASP A 38 4.62 -0.03 6.72
CA ASP A 38 3.63 -1.05 7.03
C ASP A 38 4.27 -2.41 7.31
N TRP A 39 3.91 -3.01 8.44
CA TRP A 39 4.40 -4.31 8.88
C TRP A 39 3.34 -5.41 8.83
N GLY A 40 2.15 -5.09 8.34
CA GLY A 40 1.09 -6.05 8.01
C GLY A 40 -0.28 -5.55 8.44
N GLN A 41 -0.33 -4.44 9.18
CA GLN A 41 -1.57 -3.92 9.75
C GLN A 41 -2.52 -3.37 8.68
N ALA A 42 -2.01 -2.91 7.53
CA ALA A 42 -2.84 -2.33 6.49
C ALA A 42 -3.35 -3.36 5.46
N PHE A 43 -2.81 -4.59 5.45
CA PHE A 43 -3.21 -5.63 4.49
C PHE A 43 -4.73 -5.92 4.47
N PRO A 44 -5.45 -5.96 5.61
CA PRO A 44 -6.90 -6.10 5.61
C PRO A 44 -7.63 -4.97 4.85
N ASP A 45 -7.10 -3.75 4.84
CA ASP A 45 -7.68 -2.62 4.12
C ASP A 45 -7.50 -2.76 2.60
N ALA A 46 -6.37 -3.33 2.14
CA ALA A 46 -6.18 -3.68 0.73
C ALA A 46 -7.22 -4.70 0.24
N ILE A 47 -7.47 -5.76 1.03
CA ILE A 47 -8.50 -6.76 0.72
C ILE A 47 -9.89 -6.14 0.76
N ARG A 48 -10.18 -5.29 1.77
CA ARG A 48 -11.47 -4.59 1.88
C ARG A 48 -11.72 -3.70 0.67
N TYR A 49 -10.71 -2.93 0.25
CA TYR A 49 -10.78 -2.09 -0.94
C TYR A 49 -11.08 -2.93 -2.18
N ALA A 50 -10.35 -4.03 -2.38
CA ALA A 50 -10.54 -4.90 -3.53
C ALA A 50 -11.98 -5.43 -3.59
N LYS A 51 -12.51 -5.90 -2.46
CA LYS A 51 -13.88 -6.41 -2.34
C LYS A 51 -14.94 -5.33 -2.60
N GLN A 52 -14.78 -4.15 -1.99
CA GLN A 52 -15.75 -3.05 -2.10
C GLN A 52 -15.83 -2.47 -3.51
N ASN A 53 -14.71 -2.45 -4.24
CA ASN A 53 -14.65 -2.00 -5.62
C ASN A 53 -14.92 -3.13 -6.63
N GLY A 54 -15.21 -4.34 -6.14
CA GLY A 54 -15.63 -5.45 -6.98
C GLY A 54 -14.53 -6.10 -7.79
N PHE A 55 -13.31 -6.14 -7.28
CA PHE A 55 -12.23 -6.94 -7.86
C PHE A 55 -12.28 -8.38 -7.35
N GLY A 56 -12.14 -9.34 -8.27
CA GLY A 56 -12.05 -10.76 -7.93
C GLY A 56 -10.66 -11.20 -7.50
N LYS A 57 -9.62 -10.47 -7.93
CA LYS A 57 -8.22 -10.78 -7.62
C LYS A 57 -7.46 -9.51 -7.22
N LEU A 58 -6.54 -9.67 -6.28
CA LEU A 58 -5.62 -8.63 -5.86
C LEU A 58 -4.20 -9.04 -6.28
N ARG A 59 -3.62 -8.35 -7.28
CA ARG A 59 -2.20 -8.49 -7.64
C ARG A 59 -1.39 -7.52 -6.79
N PHE A 60 -0.52 -8.05 -5.94
CA PHE A 60 0.02 -7.34 -4.80
C PHE A 60 1.55 -7.48 -4.70
N SER A 61 2.25 -6.37 -4.51
CA SER A 61 3.68 -6.36 -4.17
C SER A 61 3.87 -5.60 -2.86
N TYR A 62 4.35 -6.31 -1.83
CA TYR A 62 4.34 -5.85 -0.46
C TYR A 62 5.65 -6.11 0.27
N PHE A 63 6.17 -5.09 0.97
CA PHE A 63 7.44 -5.16 1.68
C PHE A 63 7.39 -6.06 2.93
N GLY A 64 6.23 -6.17 3.57
CA GLY A 64 6.08 -7.03 4.75
C GLY A 64 6.03 -8.51 4.41
N ARG A 65 6.07 -9.35 5.45
CA ARG A 65 6.07 -10.81 5.28
C ARG A 65 4.65 -11.32 5.06
N LEU A 66 4.39 -11.86 3.87
CA LEU A 66 3.17 -12.62 3.59
C LEU A 66 3.32 -14.11 3.91
N ASN A 67 4.55 -14.61 4.03
CA ASN A 67 4.87 -15.97 4.42
C ASN A 67 6.26 -16.07 5.08
N GLU A 68 6.57 -17.21 5.69
CA GLU A 68 7.82 -17.47 6.41
C GLU A 68 9.06 -17.53 5.50
N ASN A 69 8.86 -17.69 4.18
CA ASN A 69 9.93 -17.92 3.21
C ASN A 69 10.30 -16.65 2.41
N MET A 70 9.80 -15.48 2.80
CA MET A 70 10.14 -14.18 2.19
C MET A 70 11.31 -13.53 2.92
N TRP A 71 12.51 -13.93 2.52
CA TRP A 71 13.81 -13.48 3.06
C TRP A 71 14.74 -12.87 2.02
N ARG A 72 14.53 -13.15 0.73
CA ARG A 72 15.31 -12.59 -0.35
C ARG A 72 14.63 -11.33 -0.88
N PHE A 73 15.43 -10.37 -1.31
CA PHE A 73 14.92 -9.13 -1.89
C PHE A 73 14.05 -9.40 -3.13
N GLU A 74 14.44 -10.37 -3.97
CA GLU A 74 13.63 -10.76 -5.14
C GLU A 74 12.25 -11.30 -4.76
N ASP A 75 12.14 -12.01 -3.64
CA ASP A 75 10.86 -12.53 -3.16
C ASP A 75 9.96 -11.42 -2.62
N ILE A 76 10.55 -10.42 -1.96
CA ILE A 76 9.85 -9.23 -1.47
C ILE A 76 9.33 -8.38 -2.63
N CYS A 77 10.13 -8.25 -3.69
CA CYS A 77 9.77 -7.49 -4.90
C CYS A 77 8.96 -8.28 -5.92
N ALA A 78 8.52 -9.50 -5.62
CA ALA A 78 7.72 -10.27 -6.56
C ALA A 78 6.23 -10.02 -6.33
N PHE A 79 5.48 -9.83 -7.42
CA PHE A 79 4.03 -9.80 -7.33
C PHE A 79 3.48 -11.16 -6.88
N ARG A 80 2.42 -11.10 -6.08
CA ARG A 80 1.59 -12.24 -5.67
C ARG A 80 0.14 -11.91 -5.99
N THR A 81 -0.62 -12.90 -6.43
CA THR A 81 -2.04 -12.71 -6.71
C THR A 81 -2.87 -13.48 -5.70
N PHE A 82 -3.74 -12.77 -5.00
CA PHE A 82 -4.65 -13.35 -4.02
C PHE A 82 -6.08 -13.35 -4.57
N PRO A 83 -6.82 -14.46 -4.42
CA PRO A 83 -8.25 -14.46 -4.69
C PRO A 83 -8.96 -13.61 -3.62
N VAL A 84 -9.85 -12.72 -4.06
CA VAL A 84 -10.69 -11.87 -3.19
C VAL A 84 -12.15 -12.28 -3.29
N ASP A 85 -12.66 -12.44 -4.51
CA ASP A 85 -14.03 -12.87 -4.79
C ASP A 85 -14.03 -13.81 -6.02
N PRO A 86 -14.30 -15.12 -5.84
CA PRO A 86 -14.32 -16.09 -6.93
C PRO A 86 -15.38 -15.82 -8.00
N ALA A 87 -16.41 -15.01 -7.71
CA ALA A 87 -17.45 -14.67 -8.67
C ALA A 87 -17.02 -13.58 -9.67
N LYS A 88 -15.87 -12.95 -9.46
CA LYS A 88 -15.38 -11.81 -10.26
C LYS A 88 -14.04 -12.11 -10.92
N ASN A 89 -13.78 -11.46 -12.05
CA ASN A 89 -12.59 -11.73 -12.86
C ASN A 89 -11.59 -10.57 -12.88
N GLU A 90 -12.05 -9.36 -12.53
CA GLU A 90 -11.28 -8.14 -12.52
C GLU A 90 -10.15 -8.23 -11.49
N THR A 91 -8.96 -7.75 -11.87
CA THR A 91 -7.78 -7.74 -11.03
C THR A 91 -7.37 -6.31 -10.74
N VAL A 92 -7.21 -5.96 -9.47
CA VAL A 92 -6.61 -4.70 -9.06
C VAL A 92 -5.13 -4.90 -8.77
N THR A 93 -4.29 -3.96 -9.19
CA THR A 93 -2.88 -3.96 -8.81
C THR A 93 -2.66 -2.99 -7.65
N MET A 94 -2.00 -3.48 -6.60
CA MET A 94 -1.58 -2.65 -5.48
C MET A 94 -0.12 -2.88 -5.16
N ILE A 95 0.60 -1.80 -4.92
CA ILE A 95 2.01 -1.83 -4.55
C ILE A 95 2.16 -1.06 -3.24
N SER A 96 2.82 -1.67 -2.26
CA SER A 96 3.18 -0.93 -1.04
C SER A 96 4.17 0.17 -1.36
N VAL A 97 4.04 1.33 -0.71
CA VAL A 97 4.90 2.49 -0.91
C VAL A 97 6.38 2.10 -0.80
N SER A 98 6.74 1.29 0.20
CA SER A 98 8.12 0.81 0.38
C SER A 98 8.61 -0.01 -0.82
N ASN A 99 7.81 -0.95 -1.37
CA ASN A 99 8.20 -1.67 -2.59
C ASN A 99 8.18 -0.78 -3.82
N TRP A 100 7.24 0.17 -3.92
CA TRP A 100 7.11 1.07 -5.05
C TRP A 100 8.42 1.85 -5.29
N TYR A 101 9.06 2.27 -4.20
CA TYR A 101 10.39 2.90 -4.25
C TYR A 101 11.53 1.88 -4.29
N ALA A 102 11.61 0.96 -3.31
CA ALA A 102 12.77 0.08 -3.14
C ALA A 102 12.96 -0.91 -4.30
N CYS A 103 11.88 -1.45 -4.85
CA CYS A 103 11.92 -2.38 -5.99
C CYS A 103 12.00 -1.65 -7.34
N GLY A 104 11.98 -0.30 -7.35
CA GLY A 104 12.11 0.50 -8.57
C GLY A 104 10.86 0.57 -9.44
N TYR A 105 9.70 0.12 -8.97
CA TYR A 105 8.45 0.21 -9.73
C TYR A 105 8.10 1.65 -10.11
N ASN A 106 8.46 2.64 -9.29
CA ASN A 106 8.27 4.05 -9.59
C ASN A 106 8.94 4.52 -10.91
N LYS A 107 9.89 3.75 -11.46
CA LYS A 107 10.54 4.03 -12.75
C LYS A 107 9.86 3.33 -13.93
N GLU A 108 9.03 2.31 -13.67
CA GLU A 108 8.29 1.58 -14.70
C GLU A 108 7.10 2.40 -15.19
N GLU A 109 6.85 2.40 -16.50
CA GLU A 109 5.76 3.17 -17.11
C GLU A 109 4.39 2.85 -16.49
N ALA A 110 4.12 1.58 -16.21
CA ALA A 110 2.84 1.15 -15.64
C ALA A 110 2.60 1.68 -14.21
N TYR A 111 3.66 1.95 -13.45
CA TYR A 111 3.55 2.29 -12.02
C TYR A 111 4.13 3.66 -11.69
N ARG A 112 4.21 4.56 -12.67
CA ARG A 112 4.63 5.92 -12.39
C ARG A 112 3.63 6.65 -11.51
N LYS A 113 4.11 7.70 -10.85
CA LYS A 113 3.31 8.51 -9.92
C LYS A 113 2.02 9.03 -10.57
N GLU A 114 2.06 9.37 -11.84
CA GLU A 114 0.92 9.91 -12.59
C GLU A 114 -0.20 8.89 -12.81
N ASN A 115 0.10 7.59 -12.69
CA ASN A 115 -0.84 6.50 -12.89
C ASN A 115 -1.46 5.99 -11.59
N ILE A 116 -1.12 6.60 -10.44
CA ILE A 116 -1.70 6.25 -9.14
C ILE A 116 -3.17 6.67 -9.14
N GLN A 117 -4.07 5.70 -9.02
CA GLN A 117 -5.52 5.93 -9.00
C GLN A 117 -6.03 6.25 -7.60
N ASN A 118 -5.43 5.64 -6.57
CA ASN A 118 -5.85 5.79 -5.19
C ASN A 118 -4.73 5.41 -4.21
N VAL A 119 -4.84 5.87 -2.96
CA VAL A 119 -3.96 5.50 -1.85
C VAL A 119 -4.79 4.86 -0.74
N VAL A 120 -4.52 3.60 -0.45
CA VAL A 120 -5.24 2.81 0.56
C VAL A 120 -4.39 2.72 1.83
N ALA A 121 -5.00 3.02 2.98
CA ALA A 121 -4.38 2.92 4.30
C ALA A 121 -3.05 3.70 4.45
N ASP A 122 -2.90 4.79 3.69
CA ASP A 122 -1.69 5.62 3.56
C ASP A 122 -0.44 4.92 3.02
N VAL A 123 -0.50 3.63 2.67
CA VAL A 123 0.68 2.80 2.39
C VAL A 123 0.58 1.94 1.14
N PHE A 124 -0.58 1.82 0.51
CA PHE A 124 -0.74 1.09 -0.75
C PHE A 124 -1.17 2.02 -1.87
N LEU A 125 -0.43 1.96 -2.97
CA LEU A 125 -0.72 2.67 -4.21
C LEU A 125 -1.49 1.75 -5.13
N VAL A 126 -2.65 2.20 -5.59
CA VAL A 126 -3.54 1.48 -6.51
C VAL A 126 -3.23 1.91 -7.94
N PHE A 127 -3.08 0.93 -8.84
CA PHE A 127 -2.84 1.10 -10.27
C PHE A 127 -3.83 0.29 -11.09
#